data_AF-A0A0M3A9M7-F1
#
_entry.id   AF-A0A0M3A9M7-F1
#
_cell.length_a   1.000
_cell.length_b   1.000
_cell.length_c   1.000
_cell.angle_alpha   90.00
_cell.angle_beta   90.00
_cell.angle_gamma   90.00
#
_symmetry.space_group_name_H-M   'P 1'
#
loop_
_entity.id
_entity.type
_entity.pdbx_description
1 polymer ?
#
loop_
_entity_poly.entity_id
_entity_poly.type
_entity_poly.pdbx_seq_one_letter_code
_entity_poly.pdbx_strand_id
1 'polypeptide(L)'
;MSVLSDPQSALYQAQLAATTQCQNYFYKNGEAGFDSVNHMAETRPTALNEILNIVGFDSAADVDNAIKVGLSQYQYCHGGDLPHASVLATALDAGLCMAKKVSGFTGTHKQNLEQLESGFDDVSNTHHESVSIVPAMTVATIATLIAFASPIIAYIPNSNGSNEVPIVAARFTTDRAFGAMAKGEYLDGVNASKPYSEGRFRFVLDNGGAGTTYSTTARTKYANYADKTPDVNAPLLPFIGGNISIRINGKEVAHTRNRSKSKLAGQISAITEKSAKIAGAEYSVTASTINLDDSTISVTFNQALPNGVKAEVFLVADYEAKDVNNKFKLDPVGISISPEYETMVSSPIVTQIRASKLLVNQITNELNIGFVGTALSLMQGKIYLEQTVRLLGEGKERAQYNDREFTFDASRGVAGNLAAAYNTSGDLFGELMKYIEAAKIGIVQDSGGATVGFDLYVGDSAKVFFAQLSADKMPVKTGATAGHGQIVRIGTLADGTNVYHLPTSAGVLVESDQTFEMELVGRGSEPVRNPLVGFIEMPLTVSEATPDPRESLLALIGSQAAELNPLDRYADQFALLKAINMPRLKS
;
A
#
# COMPACT_ATOMS: atom_id res chain seq x y z
N MET A 1 -9.11 14.01 19.09
CA MET A 1 -7.98 14.90 18.73
C MET A 1 -6.83 14.64 19.70
N SER A 2 -5.95 13.67 19.42
CA SER A 2 -4.59 13.77 19.93
C SER A 2 -3.78 14.39 18.80
N VAL A 3 -3.45 15.66 18.97
CA VAL A 3 -2.55 16.39 18.08
C VAL A 3 -1.21 15.68 18.18
N LEU A 4 -0.57 15.36 17.05
CA LEU A 4 0.85 15.00 17.02
C LEU A 4 1.58 15.98 17.95
N SER A 5 2.46 15.50 18.83
CA SER A 5 3.24 16.43 19.64
C SER A 5 3.96 17.42 18.71
N ASP A 6 4.05 18.71 19.07
CA ASP A 6 4.74 19.74 18.27
C ASP A 6 6.08 19.27 17.64
N PRO A 7 6.94 18.50 18.35
CA PRO A 7 8.15 17.92 17.74
C PRO A 7 7.88 16.87 16.64
N GLN A 8 6.88 16.00 16.80
CA GLN A 8 6.51 15.00 15.79
C GLN A 8 5.86 15.63 14.54
N SER A 9 5.09 16.71 14.72
CA SER A 9 4.54 17.46 13.59
C SER A 9 5.63 18.16 12.78
N ALA A 10 6.63 18.75 13.45
CA ALA A 10 7.78 19.35 12.80
C ALA A 10 8.61 18.32 12.01
N LEU A 11 8.82 17.12 12.56
CA LEU A 11 9.48 16.00 11.90
C LEU A 11 8.76 15.59 10.61
N TYR A 12 7.45 15.39 10.68
CA TYR A 12 6.63 15.01 9.53
C TYR A 12 6.66 16.09 8.42
N GLN A 13 6.58 17.37 8.80
CA GLN A 13 6.68 18.47 7.84
C GLN A 13 8.07 18.55 7.19
N ALA A 14 9.14 18.26 7.93
CA ALA A 14 10.49 18.19 7.38
C ALA A 14 10.64 17.06 6.35
N GLN A 15 10.06 15.88 6.61
CA GLN A 15 10.07 14.74 5.69
C GLN A 15 9.32 15.04 4.38
N LEU A 16 8.14 15.66 4.48
CA LEU A 16 7.36 16.09 3.32
C LEU A 16 8.10 17.17 2.51
N ALA A 17 8.72 18.13 3.19
CA ALA A 17 9.51 19.18 2.54
C ALA A 17 10.73 18.59 1.81
N ALA A 18 11.47 17.67 2.42
CA ALA A 18 12.63 17.01 1.79
C ALA A 18 12.22 16.23 0.53
N THR A 19 11.11 15.49 0.59
CA THR A 19 10.57 14.74 -0.56
C THR A 19 10.13 15.69 -1.68
N THR A 20 9.44 16.78 -1.33
CA THR A 20 8.96 17.79 -2.30
C THR A 20 10.11 18.55 -2.95
N GLN A 21 11.16 18.89 -2.20
CA GLN A 21 12.36 19.54 -2.74
C GLN A 21 13.09 18.63 -3.72
N CYS A 22 13.24 17.35 -3.38
CA CYS A 22 13.83 16.37 -4.30
C CYS A 22 12.96 16.18 -5.54
N GLN A 23 11.63 16.14 -5.39
CA GLN A 23 10.71 16.06 -6.51
C GLN A 23 10.89 17.26 -7.46
N ASN A 24 10.91 18.48 -6.93
CA ASN A 24 11.03 19.70 -7.74
C ASN A 24 12.41 19.84 -8.42
N TYR A 25 13.47 19.34 -7.77
CA TYR A 25 14.83 19.44 -8.27
C TYR A 25 15.16 18.37 -9.31
N PHE A 26 14.81 17.11 -9.05
CA PHE A 26 15.16 15.98 -9.92
C PHE A 26 14.12 15.71 -11.01
N TYR A 27 12.87 16.17 -10.84
CA TYR A 27 11.76 15.93 -11.78
C TYR A 27 11.14 17.27 -12.20
N LYS A 28 11.67 17.89 -13.25
CA LYS A 28 11.01 19.05 -13.90
C LYS A 28 9.93 18.52 -14.84
N ASN A 29 8.66 18.83 -14.57
CA ASN A 29 7.51 18.49 -15.43
C ASN A 29 7.39 16.99 -15.81
N GLY A 30 7.82 16.07 -14.94
CA GLY A 30 7.68 14.62 -15.19
C GLY A 30 8.74 13.97 -16.09
N GLU A 31 9.78 14.72 -16.50
CA GLU A 31 10.95 14.17 -17.21
C GLU A 31 12.25 14.36 -16.41
N ALA A 32 13.24 13.50 -16.68
CA ALA A 32 14.58 13.56 -16.07
C ALA A 32 15.31 14.85 -16.47
N GLY A 33 15.19 15.89 -15.65
CA GLY A 33 15.82 17.19 -15.89
C GLY A 33 17.03 17.45 -15.00
N PHE A 34 17.87 16.43 -14.76
CA PHE A 34 19.11 16.61 -14.00
C PHE A 34 20.14 17.38 -14.83
N ASP A 35 20.09 18.70 -14.75
CA ASP A 35 21.16 19.56 -15.26
C ASP A 35 22.17 19.82 -14.14
N SER A 36 23.37 19.26 -14.30
CA SER A 36 24.42 19.28 -13.30
C SER A 36 24.99 20.69 -13.09
N VAL A 37 25.19 21.02 -11.81
CA VAL A 37 26.09 22.05 -11.26
C VAL A 37 25.76 23.56 -11.44
N ASN A 38 24.92 24.03 -12.35
CA ASN A 38 24.82 25.51 -12.59
C ASN A 38 23.53 26.24 -12.17
N HIS A 39 22.62 25.61 -11.43
CA HIS A 39 21.44 26.31 -10.90
C HIS A 39 21.59 26.76 -9.44
N MET A 40 20.99 27.92 -9.14
CA MET A 40 21.10 28.72 -7.90
C MET A 40 20.96 27.84 -6.65
N ALA A 41 21.78 28.12 -5.61
CA ALA A 41 21.77 27.41 -4.33
C ALA A 41 20.38 27.30 -3.69
N GLU A 42 19.47 28.25 -3.99
CA GLU A 42 18.09 28.30 -3.52
C GLU A 42 17.18 27.20 -4.12
N THR A 43 17.55 26.60 -5.24
CA THR A 43 16.76 25.55 -5.92
C THR A 43 17.18 24.13 -5.57
N ARG A 44 18.34 23.94 -4.92
CA ARG A 44 18.87 22.63 -4.53
C ARG A 44 18.20 22.13 -3.24
N PRO A 45 18.00 20.82 -3.06
CA PRO A 45 17.53 20.26 -1.79
C PRO A 45 18.44 20.68 -0.63
N THR A 46 17.86 20.99 0.52
CA THR A 46 18.62 21.49 1.69
C THR A 46 19.72 20.51 2.13
N ALA A 47 19.42 19.21 2.13
CA ALA A 47 20.39 18.17 2.44
C ALA A 47 21.60 18.16 1.50
N LEU A 48 21.40 18.42 0.20
CA LEU A 48 22.49 18.49 -0.78
C LEU A 48 23.38 19.72 -0.54
N ASN A 49 22.78 20.87 -0.21
CA ASN A 49 23.55 22.07 0.15
C ASN A 49 24.38 21.86 1.42
N GLU A 50 23.85 21.17 2.42
CA GLU A 50 24.60 20.84 3.64
C GLU A 50 25.75 19.86 3.37
N ILE A 51 25.55 18.83 2.53
CA ILE A 51 26.63 17.93 2.11
C ILE A 51 27.75 18.70 1.42
N LEU A 52 27.41 19.58 0.46
CA LEU A 52 28.40 20.37 -0.28
C LEU A 52 29.18 21.34 0.63
N ASN A 53 28.54 21.87 1.66
CA ASN A 53 29.20 22.70 2.68
C ASN A 53 30.16 21.89 3.57
N ILE A 54 29.86 20.63 3.85
CA ILE A 54 30.68 19.76 4.73
C ILE A 54 31.85 19.13 3.97
N VAL A 55 31.60 18.60 2.76
CA VAL A 55 32.58 17.86 1.96
C VAL A 55 33.50 18.82 1.17
N GLY A 56 33.05 20.07 0.94
CA GLY A 56 33.79 21.09 0.19
C GLY A 56 33.38 21.16 -1.29
N PHE A 57 33.47 22.36 -1.86
CA PHE A 57 33.02 22.64 -3.24
C PHE A 57 33.80 21.86 -4.31
N ASP A 58 35.05 21.47 -4.05
CA ASP A 58 35.89 20.73 -5.00
C ASP A 58 35.38 19.30 -5.26
N SER A 59 34.69 18.69 -4.30
CA SER A 59 34.10 17.34 -4.42
C SER A 59 32.63 17.36 -4.87
N ALA A 60 32.08 18.53 -5.22
CA ALA A 60 30.70 18.67 -5.68
C ALA A 60 30.43 17.86 -6.97
N ALA A 61 31.40 17.81 -7.87
CA ALA A 61 31.31 17.05 -9.11
C ALA A 61 31.23 15.54 -8.84
N ASP A 62 31.89 15.03 -7.80
CA ASP A 62 31.89 13.62 -7.44
C ASP A 62 30.54 13.20 -6.85
N VAL A 63 29.90 14.07 -6.05
CA VAL A 63 28.55 13.84 -5.52
C VAL A 63 27.50 13.85 -6.63
N ASP A 64 27.59 14.79 -7.58
CA ASP A 64 26.68 14.83 -8.74
C ASP A 64 26.87 13.60 -9.65
N ASN A 65 28.12 13.15 -9.84
CA ASN A 65 28.40 11.92 -10.57
C ASN A 65 27.88 10.69 -9.82
N ALA A 66 27.94 10.65 -8.49
CA ALA A 66 27.38 9.57 -7.67
C ALA A 66 25.88 9.41 -7.90
N ILE A 67 25.14 10.53 -7.91
CA ILE A 67 23.69 10.54 -8.15
C ILE A 67 23.39 10.07 -9.58
N LYS A 68 24.13 10.57 -10.59
CA LYS A 68 23.98 10.12 -11.98
C LYS A 68 24.23 8.62 -12.15
N VAL A 69 25.30 8.10 -11.54
CA VAL A 69 25.64 6.67 -11.60
C VAL A 69 24.55 5.84 -10.90
N GLY A 70 24.12 6.24 -9.71
CA GLY A 70 23.02 5.58 -8.99
C GLY A 70 21.72 5.55 -9.79
N LEU A 71 21.33 6.69 -10.38
CA LEU A 71 20.15 6.81 -11.25
C LEU A 71 20.27 5.92 -12.49
N SER A 72 21.43 5.92 -13.15
CA SER A 72 21.65 5.11 -14.36
C SER A 72 21.55 3.61 -14.07
N GLN A 73 22.06 3.18 -12.90
CA GLN A 73 21.97 1.79 -12.47
C GLN A 73 20.54 1.41 -12.09
N TYR A 74 19.82 2.30 -11.40
CA TYR A 74 18.40 2.10 -11.10
C TYR A 74 17.58 1.97 -12.39
N GLN A 75 17.78 2.87 -13.36
CA GLN A 75 17.12 2.81 -14.66
C GLN A 75 17.44 1.51 -15.41
N TYR A 76 18.68 1.03 -15.34
CA TYR A 76 19.06 -0.24 -15.94
C TYR A 76 18.28 -1.41 -15.32
N CYS A 77 18.16 -1.45 -13.99
CA CYS A 77 17.44 -2.52 -13.29
C CYS A 77 15.91 -2.44 -13.46
N HIS A 78 15.35 -1.24 -13.59
CA HIS A 78 13.90 -0.98 -13.56
C HIS A 78 13.30 -0.58 -14.91
N GLY A 79 14.06 -0.73 -16.00
CA GLY A 79 13.54 -0.55 -17.36
C GLY A 79 13.40 0.90 -17.83
N GLY A 80 14.25 1.80 -17.32
CA GLY A 80 14.28 3.21 -17.67
C GLY A 80 13.53 4.13 -16.70
N ASP A 81 12.74 3.55 -15.79
CA ASP A 81 12.00 4.32 -14.78
C ASP A 81 12.96 4.96 -13.77
N LEU A 82 12.64 6.18 -13.37
CA LEU A 82 13.34 6.89 -12.31
C LEU A 82 12.87 6.38 -10.94
N PRO A 83 13.72 6.43 -9.89
CA PRO A 83 13.31 6.10 -8.54
C PRO A 83 12.22 7.06 -8.04
N HIS A 84 11.57 6.73 -6.92
CA HIS A 84 10.65 7.68 -6.27
C HIS A 84 11.42 8.80 -5.56
N ALA A 85 10.87 10.01 -5.49
CA ALA A 85 11.54 11.17 -4.88
C ALA A 85 11.91 10.95 -3.40
N SER A 86 11.15 10.11 -2.68
CA SER A 86 11.47 9.76 -1.29
C SER A 86 12.75 8.93 -1.17
N VAL A 87 13.06 8.07 -2.14
CA VAL A 87 14.32 7.30 -2.18
C VAL A 87 15.50 8.24 -2.35
N LEU A 88 15.37 9.25 -3.23
CA LEU A 88 16.40 10.28 -3.40
C LEU A 88 16.57 11.14 -2.14
N ALA A 89 15.48 11.51 -1.48
CA ALA A 89 15.53 12.22 -0.21
C ALA A 89 16.23 11.39 0.87
N THR A 90 15.89 10.11 1.02
CA THR A 90 16.57 9.19 1.96
C THR A 90 18.04 9.00 1.60
N ALA A 91 18.40 8.92 0.30
CA ALA A 91 19.78 8.82 -0.14
C ALA A 91 20.60 10.04 0.29
N LEU A 92 20.05 11.25 0.10
CA LEU A 92 20.69 12.50 0.48
C LEU A 92 20.78 12.64 2.01
N ASP A 93 19.73 12.30 2.76
CA ASP A 93 19.77 12.33 4.22
C ASP A 93 20.76 11.32 4.80
N ALA A 94 20.86 10.12 4.22
CA ALA A 94 21.87 9.13 4.59
C ALA A 94 23.29 9.63 4.26
N GLY A 95 23.49 10.22 3.08
CA GLY A 95 24.74 10.87 2.71
C GLY A 95 25.13 12.00 3.66
N LEU A 96 24.16 12.82 4.08
CA LEU A 96 24.35 13.89 5.05
C LEU A 96 24.70 13.37 6.45
N CYS A 97 24.05 12.30 6.91
CA CYS A 97 24.38 11.64 8.18
C CYS A 97 25.81 11.10 8.15
N MET A 98 26.24 10.51 7.03
CA MET A 98 27.61 10.06 6.83
C MET A 98 28.59 11.24 6.88
N ALA A 99 28.32 12.29 6.10
CA ALA A 99 29.15 13.50 6.07
C ALA A 99 29.29 14.12 7.47
N LYS A 100 28.18 14.27 8.22
CA LYS A 100 28.17 14.81 9.60
C LYS A 100 28.89 13.92 10.61
N LYS A 101 28.77 12.60 10.52
CA LYS A 101 29.47 11.68 11.43
C LYS A 101 30.98 11.71 11.22
N VAL A 102 31.40 11.82 9.98
CA VAL A 102 32.81 11.84 9.63
C VAL A 102 33.41 13.24 9.83
N SER A 103 32.64 14.32 9.61
CA SER A 103 33.05 15.71 9.94
C SER A 103 32.93 16.02 11.43
N GLY A 104 32.11 15.29 12.19
CA GLY A 104 31.96 15.40 13.65
C GLY A 104 33.24 15.11 14.44
N PHE A 105 34.30 14.66 13.78
CA PHE A 105 35.65 14.60 14.32
C PHE A 105 36.25 15.98 14.71
N THR A 106 35.56 17.09 14.43
CA THR A 106 36.01 18.44 14.84
C THR A 106 35.22 19.10 15.98
N GLY A 107 34.41 18.37 16.76
CA GLY A 107 33.72 19.02 17.89
C GLY A 107 33.12 18.08 18.93
N THR A 108 33.72 18.05 20.12
CA THR A 108 33.18 17.54 21.40
C THR A 108 32.93 16.03 21.57
N HIS A 109 32.80 15.22 20.52
CA HIS A 109 32.75 13.74 20.65
C HIS A 109 34.13 13.07 20.71
N LYS A 110 35.20 13.86 20.55
CA LYS A 110 36.59 13.42 20.73
C LYS A 110 36.82 12.73 22.08
N GLN A 111 36.20 13.15 23.17
CA GLN A 111 36.52 12.60 24.49
C GLN A 111 36.08 11.15 24.72
N ASN A 112 35.02 10.68 24.06
CA ASN A 112 34.56 9.30 24.25
C ASN A 112 35.24 8.31 23.30
N LEU A 113 35.71 8.79 22.13
CA LEU A 113 36.54 7.98 21.24
C LEU A 113 38.02 8.06 21.63
N GLU A 114 38.54 9.20 22.10
CA GLU A 114 39.88 9.33 22.69
C GLU A 114 40.03 8.42 23.92
N GLN A 115 38.96 8.12 24.67
CA GLN A 115 39.03 7.11 25.74
C GLN A 115 39.08 5.66 25.22
N LEU A 116 38.53 5.37 24.04
CA LEU A 116 38.65 4.06 23.38
C LEU A 116 39.94 3.91 22.55
N GLU A 117 40.43 5.02 21.98
CA GLU A 117 41.68 5.16 21.23
C GLU A 117 42.90 5.37 22.15
N SER A 118 42.70 5.74 23.42
CA SER A 118 43.78 5.80 24.44
C SER A 118 44.40 4.43 24.76
N GLY A 119 43.81 3.34 24.27
CA GLY A 119 44.43 2.01 24.26
C GLY A 119 45.34 1.74 23.04
N PHE A 120 45.41 2.66 22.08
CA PHE A 120 46.04 2.51 20.76
C PHE A 120 46.91 3.70 20.36
N ASP A 121 47.47 4.44 21.32
CA ASP A 121 48.36 5.55 21.04
C ASP A 121 49.76 5.04 20.66
N ASP A 122 50.02 4.83 19.36
CA ASP A 122 51.30 5.16 18.70
C ASP A 122 51.27 5.01 17.15
N VAL A 123 50.45 5.79 16.41
CA VAL A 123 50.70 6.01 14.96
C VAL A 123 50.31 7.43 14.56
N SER A 124 51.29 8.33 14.61
CA SER A 124 51.21 9.67 14.01
C SER A 124 51.47 9.60 12.50
N ASN A 125 50.41 9.59 11.69
CA ASN A 125 50.51 9.87 10.24
C ASN A 125 49.24 10.54 9.69
N THR A 126 48.73 11.54 10.41
CA THR A 126 47.45 12.22 10.16
C THR A 126 47.50 13.29 9.04
N HIS A 127 48.27 13.14 7.96
CA HIS A 127 48.40 14.21 6.96
C HIS A 127 48.11 13.91 5.49
N HIS A 128 47.81 12.67 5.06
CA HIS A 128 47.46 12.46 3.64
C HIS A 128 46.36 11.43 3.30
N GLU A 129 45.87 10.60 4.24
CA GLU A 129 44.91 9.54 3.91
C GLU A 129 43.49 9.76 4.47
N SER A 130 43.33 10.47 5.59
CA SER A 130 42.03 10.65 6.24
C SER A 130 41.09 11.63 5.52
N VAL A 131 41.63 12.60 4.78
CA VAL A 131 40.83 13.66 4.12
C VAL A 131 40.10 13.13 2.88
N SER A 132 40.65 12.16 2.16
CA SER A 132 40.06 11.60 0.92
C SER A 132 39.03 10.50 1.16
N ILE A 133 38.96 9.94 2.37
CA ILE A 133 38.00 8.88 2.72
C ILE A 133 36.58 9.45 2.92
N VAL A 134 36.47 10.70 3.40
CA VAL A 134 35.16 11.34 3.72
C VAL A 134 34.27 11.54 2.49
N PRO A 135 34.76 12.13 1.38
CA PRO A 135 33.96 12.26 0.16
C PRO A 135 33.62 10.89 -0.42
N ALA A 136 34.57 9.95 -0.42
CA ALA A 136 34.40 8.63 -1.02
C ALA A 136 33.31 7.79 -0.34
N MET A 137 33.21 7.81 0.99
CA MET A 137 32.15 7.09 1.73
C MET A 137 30.77 7.71 1.52
N THR A 138 30.71 9.04 1.44
CA THR A 138 29.45 9.78 1.17
C THR A 138 28.95 9.49 -0.24
N VAL A 139 29.84 9.59 -1.23
CA VAL A 139 29.59 9.26 -2.65
C VAL A 139 29.15 7.82 -2.83
N ALA A 140 29.86 6.86 -2.21
CA ALA A 140 29.52 5.45 -2.30
C ALA A 140 28.12 5.17 -1.71
N THR A 141 27.81 5.74 -0.54
CA THR A 141 26.52 5.52 0.14
C THR A 141 25.33 6.09 -0.67
N ILE A 142 25.48 7.28 -1.26
CA ILE A 142 24.42 7.87 -2.10
C ILE A 142 24.21 7.00 -3.35
N ALA A 143 25.29 6.63 -4.03
CA ALA A 143 25.21 5.85 -5.27
C ALA A 143 24.60 4.45 -5.03
N THR A 144 25.01 3.76 -3.97
CA THR A 144 24.56 2.39 -3.68
C THR A 144 23.11 2.34 -3.23
N LEU A 145 22.67 3.27 -2.37
CA LEU A 145 21.29 3.32 -1.90
C LEU A 145 20.33 3.55 -3.07
N ILE A 146 20.68 4.47 -3.99
CA ILE A 146 19.87 4.70 -5.20
C ILE A 146 19.93 3.47 -6.12
N ALA A 147 21.12 2.90 -6.36
CA ALA A 147 21.29 1.77 -7.28
C ALA A 147 20.57 0.49 -6.85
N PHE A 148 20.56 0.19 -5.54
CA PHE A 148 19.95 -1.01 -4.97
C PHE A 148 18.54 -0.77 -4.41
N ALA A 149 18.00 0.44 -4.52
CA ALA A 149 16.63 0.70 -4.13
C ALA A 149 15.66 -0.19 -4.94
N SER A 150 14.76 -0.85 -4.23
CA SER A 150 13.68 -1.61 -4.83
C SER A 150 12.38 -0.79 -4.77
N PRO A 151 11.61 -0.68 -5.86
CA PRO A 151 10.39 0.14 -5.91
C PRO A 151 9.30 -0.31 -4.95
N ILE A 152 9.37 -1.55 -4.44
CA ILE A 152 8.44 -2.06 -3.44
C ILE A 152 8.69 -1.53 -2.03
N ILE A 153 9.91 -1.10 -1.70
CA ILE A 153 10.22 -0.59 -0.36
C ILE A 153 10.09 0.94 -0.41
N ALA A 154 9.13 1.45 0.36
CA ALA A 154 9.01 2.88 0.55
C ALA A 154 9.95 3.35 1.65
N TYR A 155 11.06 3.99 1.25
CA TYR A 155 11.95 4.63 2.21
C TYR A 155 11.37 5.97 2.68
N ILE A 156 11.29 6.12 4.01
CA ILE A 156 10.91 7.35 4.70
C ILE A 156 12.21 8.06 5.12
N PRO A 157 12.42 9.33 4.72
CA PRO A 157 13.60 10.08 5.13
C PRO A 157 13.62 10.28 6.65
N ASN A 158 14.77 10.05 7.29
CA ASN A 158 14.96 10.22 8.73
C ASN A 158 16.05 11.27 8.99
N SER A 159 15.66 12.54 9.01
CA SER A 159 16.59 13.68 9.15
C SER A 159 17.25 13.80 10.52
N ASN A 160 16.69 13.16 11.56
CA ASN A 160 17.16 13.30 12.94
C ASN A 160 17.96 12.09 13.45
N GLY A 161 18.08 11.01 12.66
CA GLY A 161 18.77 9.78 13.08
C GLY A 161 18.11 9.13 14.31
N SER A 162 16.79 9.26 14.43
CA SER A 162 16.03 8.57 15.48
C SER A 162 15.97 7.07 15.20
N ASN A 163 16.11 6.24 16.24
CA ASN A 163 15.93 4.78 16.16
C ASN A 163 14.45 4.41 15.93
N GLU A 164 13.52 5.30 16.28
CA GLU A 164 12.09 5.06 16.16
C GLU A 164 11.44 6.10 15.24
N VAL A 165 10.64 5.63 14.29
CA VAL A 165 9.82 6.47 13.41
C VAL A 165 8.34 6.11 13.62
N PRO A 166 7.52 7.05 14.12
CA PRO A 166 6.08 6.82 14.23
C PRO A 166 5.41 6.91 12.85
N ILE A 167 4.57 5.93 12.55
CA ILE A 167 3.72 5.89 11.37
C ILE A 167 2.28 6.17 11.84
N VAL A 168 1.65 7.15 11.18
CA VAL A 168 0.28 7.56 11.50
C VAL A 168 -0.57 7.57 10.25
N ALA A 169 -1.67 6.84 10.29
CA ALA A 169 -2.70 6.89 9.25
C ALA A 169 -4.03 7.29 9.90
N ALA A 170 -4.68 8.32 9.36
CA ALA A 170 -5.99 8.76 9.83
C ALA A 170 -7.09 8.17 8.94
N ARG A 171 -8.10 7.56 9.56
CA ARG A 171 -9.24 6.99 8.84
C ARG A 171 -10.57 7.59 9.28
N PHE A 172 -11.50 7.70 8.34
CA PHE A 172 -12.86 8.14 8.60
C PHE A 172 -13.75 6.94 8.93
N THR A 173 -14.31 6.94 10.14
CA THR A 173 -15.28 5.95 10.63
C THR A 173 -16.66 6.58 10.78
N THR A 174 -17.68 5.74 10.72
CA THR A 174 -19.07 6.13 11.00
C THR A 174 -19.23 6.46 12.48
N ASP A 175 -19.76 7.65 12.80
CA ASP A 175 -19.95 8.07 14.19
C ASP A 175 -21.11 7.31 14.89
N ARG A 176 -22.05 6.81 14.09
CA ARG A 176 -23.25 6.10 14.54
C ARG A 176 -23.67 5.01 13.58
N ALA A 177 -24.50 4.09 14.06
CA ALA A 177 -25.16 3.09 13.22
C ALA A 177 -26.39 3.71 12.55
N PHE A 178 -26.44 3.69 11.22
CA PHE A 178 -27.55 4.22 10.44
C PHE A 178 -27.58 3.56 9.06
N GLY A 179 -28.77 3.33 8.53
CA GLY A 179 -28.92 2.63 7.26
C GLY A 179 -28.36 1.22 7.35
N ALA A 180 -27.40 0.91 6.49
CA ALA A 180 -26.79 -0.41 6.39
C ALA A 180 -25.37 -0.48 6.97
N MET A 181 -24.86 0.62 7.56
CA MET A 181 -23.55 0.66 8.23
C MET A 181 -23.71 0.69 9.75
N ALA A 182 -22.86 -0.06 10.44
CA ALA A 182 -22.75 -0.02 11.90
C ALA A 182 -21.89 1.17 12.38
N LYS A 183 -21.89 1.45 13.68
CA LYS A 183 -21.03 2.46 14.29
C LYS A 183 -19.58 1.97 14.30
N GLY A 184 -18.64 2.84 13.93
CA GLY A 184 -17.21 2.51 13.89
C GLY A 184 -16.79 1.73 12.64
N GLU A 185 -17.71 1.49 11.71
CA GLU A 185 -17.35 0.93 10.41
C GLU A 185 -16.66 1.97 9.54
N TYR A 186 -15.77 1.49 8.69
CA TYR A 186 -15.02 2.32 7.79
C TYR A 186 -15.86 2.75 6.58
N LEU A 187 -15.78 4.04 6.24
CA LEU A 187 -16.47 4.62 5.06
C LEU A 187 -15.94 4.09 3.72
N ASP A 188 -14.72 3.58 3.70
CA ASP A 188 -14.03 2.98 2.56
C ASP A 188 -13.86 1.46 2.72
N GLY A 189 -14.61 0.83 3.64
CA GLY A 189 -14.59 -0.62 3.87
C GLY A 189 -15.57 -1.40 3.00
N VAL A 190 -15.77 -2.68 3.32
CA VAL A 190 -16.67 -3.60 2.59
C VAL A 190 -18.12 -3.07 2.48
N ASN A 191 -18.55 -2.23 3.42
CA ASN A 191 -19.89 -1.63 3.44
C ASN A 191 -19.96 -0.22 2.81
N ALA A 192 -18.88 0.29 2.23
CA ALA A 192 -18.79 1.66 1.70
C ALA A 192 -19.89 2.01 0.68
N SER A 193 -20.29 1.04 -0.14
CA SER A 193 -21.34 1.24 -1.16
C SER A 193 -22.76 1.14 -0.61
N LYS A 194 -22.93 0.84 0.68
CA LYS A 194 -24.23 0.70 1.32
C LYS A 194 -24.72 2.05 1.86
N PRO A 195 -26.04 2.29 1.97
CA PRO A 195 -26.56 3.58 2.37
C PRO A 195 -26.19 3.92 3.83
N TYR A 196 -25.56 5.09 4.01
CA TYR A 196 -25.25 5.68 5.32
C TYR A 196 -25.79 7.11 5.48
N SER A 197 -25.74 7.93 4.44
CA SER A 197 -26.25 9.32 4.49
C SER A 197 -27.59 9.51 3.81
N GLU A 198 -28.01 8.56 2.97
CA GLU A 198 -29.26 8.66 2.23
C GLU A 198 -30.45 8.36 3.16
N GLY A 199 -31.37 9.33 3.28
CA GLY A 199 -32.61 9.17 4.06
C GLY A 199 -33.69 8.30 3.38
N ARG A 200 -33.37 7.57 2.30
CA ARG A 200 -34.33 6.72 1.60
C ARG A 200 -34.21 5.28 2.06
N PHE A 201 -35.24 4.78 2.72
CA PHE A 201 -35.30 3.43 3.24
C PHE A 201 -36.26 2.57 2.43
N ARG A 202 -35.91 1.30 2.29
CA ARG A 202 -36.72 0.23 1.72
C ARG A 202 -36.82 -0.90 2.73
N PHE A 203 -38.02 -1.30 3.14
CA PHE A 203 -38.22 -2.44 4.03
C PHE A 203 -39.13 -3.47 3.39
N VAL A 204 -38.81 -4.75 3.55
CA VAL A 204 -39.73 -5.84 3.19
C VAL A 204 -40.82 -5.94 4.26
N LEU A 205 -42.07 -6.09 3.83
CA LEU A 205 -43.20 -6.38 4.71
C LEU A 205 -43.29 -7.89 4.92
N ASP A 206 -43.45 -8.30 6.17
CA ASP A 206 -43.56 -9.72 6.56
C ASP A 206 -45.01 -10.06 6.95
N ASN A 207 -45.48 -11.26 6.61
CA ASN A 207 -46.79 -11.76 7.03
C ASN A 207 -46.71 -12.79 8.17
N GLY A 208 -45.53 -13.00 8.77
CA GLY A 208 -45.36 -13.93 9.89
C GLY A 208 -45.64 -15.40 9.51
N GLY A 209 -45.60 -15.73 8.21
CA GLY A 209 -45.71 -17.10 7.69
C GLY A 209 -47.09 -17.51 7.14
N ALA A 210 -48.18 -16.76 7.41
CA ALA A 210 -49.49 -17.00 6.80
C ALA A 210 -50.42 -15.78 6.92
N GLY A 211 -51.11 -15.43 5.83
CA GLY A 211 -52.15 -14.39 5.82
C GLY A 211 -52.07 -13.40 4.67
N THR A 212 -53.02 -12.47 4.62
CA THR A 212 -53.12 -11.41 3.60
C THR A 212 -52.61 -10.05 4.09
N THR A 213 -52.28 -9.94 5.38
CA THR A 213 -51.75 -8.73 6.01
C THR A 213 -50.26 -8.86 6.20
N TYR A 214 -49.51 -7.89 5.68
CA TYR A 214 -48.07 -7.80 5.79
C TYR A 214 -47.71 -6.54 6.57
N SER A 215 -46.85 -6.67 7.57
CA SER A 215 -46.44 -5.56 8.42
C SER A 215 -44.92 -5.46 8.57
N THR A 216 -44.46 -4.26 8.90
CA THR A 216 -43.08 -3.99 9.30
C THR A 216 -43.03 -2.77 10.21
N THR A 217 -42.04 -2.71 11.07
CA THR A 217 -41.77 -1.52 11.90
C THR A 217 -40.52 -0.85 11.36
N ALA A 218 -40.64 0.39 10.90
CA ALA A 218 -39.52 1.12 10.32
C ALA A 218 -38.51 1.53 11.41
N ARG A 219 -37.24 1.21 11.16
CA ARG A 219 -36.12 1.40 12.10
C ARG A 219 -34.98 2.10 11.39
N THR A 220 -34.13 2.80 12.13
CA THR A 220 -33.03 3.60 11.54
C THR A 220 -31.88 2.75 10.99
N LYS A 221 -31.91 1.41 11.17
CA LYS A 221 -30.86 0.48 10.75
C LYS A 221 -31.46 -0.82 10.17
N TYR A 222 -30.76 -1.40 9.20
CA TYR A 222 -31.00 -2.74 8.68
C TYR A 222 -30.30 -3.82 9.50
N ALA A 223 -30.98 -4.92 9.79
CA ALA A 223 -30.36 -6.15 10.31
C ALA A 223 -29.66 -6.92 9.17
N ASN A 224 -30.33 -7.04 8.02
CA ASN A 224 -29.77 -7.58 6.79
C ASN A 224 -30.17 -6.68 5.61
N TYR A 225 -29.19 -6.10 4.93
CA TYR A 225 -29.43 -5.22 3.79
C TYR A 225 -29.91 -5.98 2.53
N ALA A 226 -29.46 -7.23 2.32
CA ALA A 226 -29.88 -8.04 1.18
C ALA A 226 -31.38 -8.41 1.27
N ASP A 227 -31.83 -8.72 2.48
CA ASP A 227 -33.24 -9.03 2.77
C ASP A 227 -34.06 -7.80 3.17
N LYS A 228 -33.41 -6.63 3.31
CA LYS A 228 -34.02 -5.35 3.69
C LYS A 228 -34.87 -5.46 4.96
N THR A 229 -34.38 -6.22 5.94
CA THR A 229 -35.06 -6.41 7.23
C THR A 229 -34.62 -5.34 8.23
N PRO A 230 -35.54 -4.72 8.98
CA PRO A 230 -35.19 -3.74 10.00
C PRO A 230 -34.53 -4.40 11.22
N ASP A 231 -33.57 -3.70 11.85
CA ASP A 231 -32.97 -4.13 13.12
C ASP A 231 -33.91 -3.81 14.29
N VAL A 232 -34.27 -4.84 15.06
CA VAL A 232 -35.22 -4.74 16.18
C VAL A 232 -34.68 -3.86 17.32
N ASN A 233 -33.35 -3.79 17.47
CA ASN A 233 -32.69 -3.03 18.54
C ASN A 233 -32.42 -1.57 18.16
N ALA A 234 -32.61 -1.20 16.89
CA ALA A 234 -32.37 0.16 16.44
C ALA A 234 -33.51 1.12 16.84
N PRO A 235 -33.23 2.42 16.97
CA PRO A 235 -34.27 3.44 17.15
C PRO A 235 -35.35 3.39 16.05
N LEU A 236 -36.56 3.83 16.38
CA LEU A 236 -37.65 4.00 15.41
C LEU A 236 -37.28 5.06 14.38
N LEU A 237 -37.61 4.82 13.11
CA LEU A 237 -37.34 5.76 12.03
C LEU A 237 -38.54 6.70 11.84
N PRO A 238 -38.45 8.00 12.17
CA PRO A 238 -39.46 8.96 11.74
C PRO A 238 -39.40 9.11 10.21
N PHE A 239 -40.56 9.09 9.55
CA PHE A 239 -40.66 9.21 8.09
C PHE A 239 -41.73 10.21 7.66
N ILE A 240 -41.53 10.84 6.50
CA ILE A 240 -42.36 11.94 6.00
C ILE A 240 -43.74 11.41 5.59
N GLY A 241 -44.78 11.88 6.29
CA GLY A 241 -46.17 11.65 5.93
C GLY A 241 -46.47 12.20 4.52
N GLY A 242 -46.94 11.33 3.63
CA GLY A 242 -47.28 11.68 2.24
C GLY A 242 -46.24 11.27 1.19
N ASN A 243 -45.08 10.73 1.58
CA ASN A 243 -44.03 10.26 0.66
C ASN A 243 -43.72 8.77 0.81
N ILE A 244 -44.76 7.96 0.95
CA ILE A 244 -44.66 6.50 1.13
C ILE A 244 -45.18 5.82 -0.13
N SER A 245 -44.44 4.82 -0.61
CA SER A 245 -44.81 4.00 -1.77
C SER A 245 -44.73 2.53 -1.41
N ILE A 246 -45.82 1.81 -1.63
CA ILE A 246 -45.92 0.36 -1.42
C ILE A 246 -45.76 -0.30 -2.79
N ARG A 247 -44.78 -1.19 -2.90
CA ARG A 247 -44.43 -1.86 -4.15
C ARG A 247 -44.46 -3.37 -3.98
N ILE A 248 -44.93 -4.07 -4.99
CA ILE A 248 -44.83 -5.53 -5.08
C ILE A 248 -43.90 -5.86 -6.23
N ASN A 249 -42.80 -6.56 -5.97
CA ASN A 249 -41.77 -6.88 -6.96
C ASN A 249 -41.30 -5.63 -7.76
N GLY A 250 -41.15 -4.49 -7.06
CA GLY A 250 -40.73 -3.22 -7.64
C GLY A 250 -41.81 -2.40 -8.37
N LYS A 251 -43.02 -2.94 -8.60
CA LYS A 251 -44.15 -2.19 -9.19
C LYS A 251 -44.95 -1.49 -8.09
N GLU A 252 -45.21 -0.21 -8.27
CA GLU A 252 -46.00 0.62 -7.33
C GLU A 252 -47.48 0.25 -7.40
N VAL A 253 -48.06 -0.12 -6.25
CA VAL A 253 -49.46 -0.60 -6.11
C VAL A 253 -50.30 0.40 -5.30
N ALA A 254 -49.69 1.03 -4.29
CA ALA A 254 -50.33 2.06 -3.49
C ALA A 254 -49.32 3.13 -3.06
N HIS A 255 -49.77 4.37 -2.89
CA HIS A 255 -48.93 5.49 -2.45
C HIS A 255 -49.67 6.45 -1.52
N THR A 256 -48.93 7.25 -0.75
CA THR A 256 -49.51 8.32 0.10
C THR A 256 -49.33 9.72 -0.48
N ARG A 257 -48.76 9.85 -1.69
CA ARG A 257 -48.51 11.12 -2.41
C ARG A 257 -49.79 11.92 -2.66
N ASN A 258 -50.21 12.70 -1.67
CA ASN A 258 -51.31 13.66 -1.75
C ASN A 258 -51.14 14.70 -0.62
N ARG A 259 -51.34 15.99 -0.93
CA ARG A 259 -51.26 17.11 0.04
C ARG A 259 -52.20 16.90 1.23
N SER A 260 -53.37 16.28 1.04
CA SER A 260 -54.35 16.01 2.11
C SER A 260 -53.96 14.88 3.06
N LYS A 261 -52.93 14.09 2.72
CA LYS A 261 -52.42 12.94 3.48
C LYS A 261 -51.03 13.20 4.09
N SER A 262 -50.48 14.40 3.89
CA SER A 262 -49.26 14.83 4.58
C SER A 262 -49.63 15.29 5.99
N LYS A 263 -49.51 14.37 6.95
CA LYS A 263 -49.70 14.63 8.38
C LYS A 263 -48.38 14.47 9.11
N LEU A 264 -48.19 15.25 10.17
CA LEU A 264 -47.01 15.22 11.04
C LEU A 264 -47.10 14.18 12.16
N ALA A 265 -48.31 13.69 12.48
CA ALA A 265 -48.57 12.71 13.54
C ALA A 265 -49.85 11.90 13.26
N GLY A 266 -49.98 10.75 13.91
CA GLY A 266 -51.15 9.86 13.83
C GLY A 266 -51.15 8.90 12.64
N GLN A 267 -52.32 8.34 12.34
CA GLN A 267 -52.49 7.29 11.33
C GLN A 267 -52.86 7.85 9.95
N ILE A 268 -52.20 7.32 8.91
CA ILE A 268 -52.51 7.56 7.50
C ILE A 268 -52.79 6.23 6.78
N SER A 269 -53.58 6.31 5.72
CA SER A 269 -53.87 5.18 4.82
C SER A 269 -53.45 5.54 3.41
N ALA A 270 -52.78 4.60 2.73
CA ALA A 270 -52.35 4.71 1.34
C ALA A 270 -53.54 4.70 0.38
N ILE A 271 -53.37 5.38 -0.75
CA ILE A 271 -54.31 5.42 -1.86
C ILE A 271 -53.93 4.29 -2.80
N THR A 272 -54.88 3.39 -3.07
CA THR A 272 -54.71 2.31 -4.05
C THR A 272 -54.85 2.91 -5.45
N GLU A 273 -53.81 2.82 -6.27
CA GLU A 273 -53.81 3.44 -7.61
C GLU A 273 -53.83 2.38 -8.73
N LYS A 274 -53.20 1.20 -8.52
CA LYS A 274 -53.03 0.16 -9.54
C LYS A 274 -53.08 -1.25 -8.95
N SER A 275 -53.49 -2.26 -9.74
CA SER A 275 -53.33 -3.67 -9.42
C SER A 275 -52.04 -4.24 -10.03
N ALA A 276 -51.30 -5.04 -9.28
CA ALA A 276 -50.12 -5.73 -9.76
C ALA A 276 -50.49 -7.12 -10.28
N LYS A 277 -50.34 -7.35 -11.59
CA LYS A 277 -50.47 -8.69 -12.18
C LYS A 277 -49.21 -9.51 -11.94
N ILE A 278 -49.33 -10.61 -11.22
CA ILE A 278 -48.25 -11.57 -10.97
C ILE A 278 -48.80 -12.96 -11.27
N ALA A 279 -48.16 -13.69 -12.19
CA ALA A 279 -48.57 -15.04 -12.62
C ALA A 279 -50.06 -15.18 -13.04
N GLY A 280 -50.67 -14.12 -13.57
CA GLY A 280 -52.07 -14.11 -14.02
C GLY A 280 -53.11 -13.71 -12.96
N ALA A 281 -52.72 -13.58 -11.68
CA ALA A 281 -53.57 -13.05 -10.62
C ALA A 281 -53.33 -11.54 -10.41
N GLU A 282 -54.40 -10.77 -10.18
CA GLU A 282 -54.34 -9.35 -9.86
C GLU A 282 -54.27 -9.14 -8.34
N TYR A 283 -53.16 -8.59 -7.86
CA TYR A 283 -52.97 -8.21 -6.46
C TYR A 283 -53.24 -6.72 -6.28
N SER A 284 -54.14 -6.37 -5.36
CA SER A 284 -54.48 -4.99 -5.02
C SER A 284 -54.47 -4.79 -3.51
N VAL A 285 -54.21 -3.56 -3.07
CA VAL A 285 -54.23 -3.18 -1.65
C VAL A 285 -55.67 -2.88 -1.23
N THR A 286 -56.21 -3.67 -0.30
CA THR A 286 -57.57 -3.56 0.22
C THR A 286 -57.64 -2.62 1.41
N ALA A 287 -56.64 -2.67 2.29
CA ALA A 287 -56.52 -1.78 3.45
C ALA A 287 -55.04 -1.47 3.73
N SER A 288 -54.77 -0.28 4.24
CA SER A 288 -53.44 0.07 4.74
C SER A 288 -53.54 0.97 5.97
N THR A 289 -52.74 0.63 6.96
CA THR A 289 -52.59 1.34 8.23
C THR A 289 -51.12 1.67 8.38
N ILE A 290 -50.80 2.96 8.28
CA ILE A 290 -49.46 3.49 8.48
C ILE A 290 -49.54 4.41 9.70
N ASN A 291 -48.90 4.02 10.79
CA ASN A 291 -48.81 4.83 12.01
C ASN A 291 -47.49 5.61 12.00
N LEU A 292 -47.57 6.93 12.03
CA LEU A 292 -46.42 7.83 12.07
C LEU A 292 -45.78 7.90 13.47
N ASP A 293 -46.55 7.60 14.53
CA ASP A 293 -46.08 7.69 15.92
C ASP A 293 -45.25 6.45 16.30
N ASP A 294 -45.76 5.26 15.97
CA ASP A 294 -45.10 3.98 16.25
C ASP A 294 -44.20 3.49 15.10
N SER A 295 -44.17 4.23 13.98
CA SER A 295 -43.47 3.84 12.75
C SER A 295 -43.86 2.46 12.21
N THR A 296 -45.07 1.98 12.54
CA THR A 296 -45.60 0.70 12.11
C THR A 296 -46.37 0.85 10.81
N ILE A 297 -46.09 -0.04 9.87
CA ILE A 297 -46.73 -0.06 8.56
C ILE A 297 -47.37 -1.43 8.40
N SER A 298 -48.67 -1.46 8.12
CA SER A 298 -49.43 -2.66 7.85
C SER A 298 -50.24 -2.48 6.57
N VAL A 299 -50.15 -3.45 5.68
CA VAL A 299 -50.82 -3.46 4.38
C VAL A 299 -51.54 -4.79 4.21
N THR A 300 -52.83 -4.74 3.91
CA THR A 300 -53.65 -5.92 3.62
C THR A 300 -53.94 -5.98 2.13
N PHE A 301 -53.55 -7.09 1.50
CA PHE A 301 -53.82 -7.37 0.09
C PHE A 301 -55.13 -8.17 -0.07
N ASN A 302 -55.66 -8.20 -1.30
CA ASN A 302 -56.85 -8.98 -1.66
C ASN A 302 -56.63 -10.50 -1.60
N GLN A 303 -55.41 -10.97 -1.82
CA GLN A 303 -55.01 -12.38 -1.77
C GLN A 303 -53.58 -12.51 -1.19
N ALA A 304 -53.26 -13.68 -0.64
CA ALA A 304 -51.91 -13.95 -0.14
C ALA A 304 -50.91 -13.96 -1.30
N LEU A 305 -49.73 -13.37 -1.11
CA LEU A 305 -48.71 -13.31 -2.15
C LEU A 305 -48.09 -14.70 -2.39
N PRO A 306 -47.75 -15.06 -3.64
CA PRO A 306 -47.07 -16.31 -3.95
C PRO A 306 -45.69 -16.38 -3.28
N ASN A 307 -45.22 -17.61 -3.04
CA ASN A 307 -43.91 -17.82 -2.41
C ASN A 307 -42.79 -17.20 -3.28
N GLY A 308 -41.92 -16.39 -2.67
CA GLY A 308 -40.84 -15.66 -3.35
C GLY A 308 -41.19 -14.25 -3.84
N VAL A 309 -42.45 -13.81 -3.76
CA VAL A 309 -42.84 -12.42 -4.10
C VAL A 309 -42.67 -11.52 -2.87
N LYS A 310 -41.68 -10.62 -2.90
CA LYS A 310 -41.44 -9.65 -1.83
C LYS A 310 -42.31 -8.39 -2.03
N ALA A 311 -43.08 -8.02 -1.00
CA ALA A 311 -43.71 -6.72 -0.88
C ALA A 311 -42.77 -5.76 -0.13
N GLU A 312 -42.52 -4.59 -0.69
CA GLU A 312 -41.58 -3.61 -0.16
C GLU A 312 -42.25 -2.25 0.06
N VAL A 313 -41.87 -1.57 1.13
CA VAL A 313 -42.27 -0.18 1.39
C VAL A 313 -41.06 0.72 1.25
N PHE A 314 -41.25 1.79 0.47
CA PHE A 314 -40.29 2.86 0.28
C PHE A 314 -40.68 4.02 1.18
N LEU A 315 -39.74 4.42 2.03
CA LEU A 315 -39.88 5.47 3.04
C LEU A 315 -38.81 6.53 2.83
N VAL A 316 -39.13 7.76 3.22
CA VAL A 316 -38.18 8.87 3.29
C VAL A 316 -38.13 9.33 4.74
N ALA A 317 -36.94 9.32 5.33
CA ALA A 317 -36.68 9.76 6.69
C ALA A 317 -37.04 11.24 6.88
N ASP A 318 -37.65 11.56 8.02
CA ASP A 318 -37.97 12.92 8.41
C ASP A 318 -36.97 13.40 9.48
N TYR A 319 -36.06 14.29 9.06
CA TYR A 319 -35.06 14.89 9.95
C TYR A 319 -35.61 16.08 10.76
N GLU A 320 -36.80 16.60 10.40
CA GLU A 320 -37.43 17.72 11.10
C GLU A 320 -38.42 17.28 12.17
N ALA A 321 -38.75 15.98 12.22
CA ALA A 321 -39.64 15.41 13.22
C ALA A 321 -39.13 15.67 14.65
N LYS A 322 -39.99 16.26 15.49
CA LYS A 322 -39.66 16.59 16.89
C LYS A 322 -40.44 15.73 17.89
N ASP A 323 -39.80 15.44 19.01
CA ASP A 323 -40.41 14.78 20.17
C ASP A 323 -41.21 15.79 21.02
N VAL A 324 -41.99 15.30 21.99
CA VAL A 324 -42.80 16.09 22.94
C VAL A 324 -41.97 17.15 23.68
N ASN A 325 -40.67 16.90 23.83
CA ASN A 325 -39.69 17.83 24.43
C ASN A 325 -39.04 18.82 23.43
N ASN A 326 -39.57 18.96 22.22
CA ASN A 326 -39.08 19.84 21.14
C ASN A 326 -37.63 19.54 20.67
N LYS A 327 -37.13 18.33 20.96
CA LYS A 327 -35.86 17.80 20.42
C LYS A 327 -36.12 17.04 19.13
N PHE A 328 -35.17 17.06 18.19
CA PHE A 328 -35.27 16.25 16.97
C PHE A 328 -35.26 14.76 17.31
N LYS A 329 -36.16 13.99 16.69
CA LYS A 329 -36.25 12.52 16.87
C LYS A 329 -35.13 11.79 16.14
N LEU A 330 -34.58 12.40 15.10
CA LEU A 330 -33.50 11.85 14.32
C LEU A 330 -32.35 12.85 14.25
N ASP A 331 -31.23 12.47 14.83
CA ASP A 331 -30.00 13.23 14.73
C ASP A 331 -29.28 12.91 13.40
N PRO A 332 -28.64 13.90 12.74
CA PRO A 332 -27.94 13.69 11.48
C PRO A 332 -26.78 12.69 11.65
N VAL A 333 -26.45 11.97 10.58
CA VAL A 333 -25.28 11.09 10.58
C VAL A 333 -23.99 11.89 10.58
N GLY A 334 -22.99 11.39 11.31
CA GLY A 334 -21.69 12.03 11.48
C GLY A 334 -20.56 11.12 11.01
N ILE A 335 -19.42 11.73 10.72
CA ILE A 335 -18.17 11.06 10.41
C ILE A 335 -17.17 11.42 11.51
N SER A 336 -16.50 10.41 12.03
CA SER A 336 -15.45 10.56 13.04
C SER A 336 -14.10 10.15 12.44
N ILE A 337 -13.01 10.74 12.92
CA ILE A 337 -11.64 10.37 12.51
C ILE A 337 -11.04 9.50 13.61
N SER A 338 -10.59 8.30 13.24
CA SER A 338 -9.82 7.40 14.09
C SER A 338 -8.39 7.31 13.54
N PRO A 339 -7.39 7.90 14.22
CA PRO A 339 -5.99 7.71 13.87
C PRO A 339 -5.48 6.36 14.38
N GLU A 340 -4.78 5.64 13.51
CA GLU A 340 -3.98 4.45 13.84
C GLU A 340 -2.53 4.89 14.00
N TYR A 341 -1.90 4.51 15.12
CA TYR A 341 -0.53 4.85 15.45
C TYR A 341 0.26 3.57 15.63
N GLU A 342 1.35 3.45 14.88
CA GLU A 342 2.32 2.39 15.07
C GLU A 342 3.74 2.94 14.97
N THR A 343 4.73 2.19 15.46
CA THR A 343 6.12 2.61 15.46
C THR A 343 7.01 1.56 14.82
N MET A 344 7.90 1.99 13.94
CA MET A 344 8.97 1.15 13.42
C MET A 344 10.26 1.39 14.21
N VAL A 345 11.02 0.31 14.45
CA VAL A 345 12.30 0.34 15.18
C VAL A 345 13.41 -0.14 14.27
N SER A 346 14.58 0.50 14.33
CA SER A 346 15.73 0.09 13.51
C SER A 346 16.55 -1.04 14.15
N SER A 347 17.15 -1.87 13.29
CA SER A 347 17.94 -3.02 13.69
C SER A 347 19.42 -2.81 13.35
N PRO A 348 20.35 -3.13 14.28
CA PRO A 348 21.78 -2.97 14.05
C PRO A 348 22.31 -4.01 13.08
N ILE A 349 23.21 -3.58 12.20
CA ILE A 349 23.91 -4.41 11.23
C ILE A 349 25.41 -4.27 11.48
N VAL A 350 26.09 -5.39 11.71
CA VAL A 350 27.53 -5.43 11.97
C VAL A 350 28.16 -6.48 11.07
N THR A 351 29.17 -6.07 10.29
CA THR A 351 29.95 -6.98 9.45
C THR A 351 31.44 -6.62 9.53
N GLN A 352 32.30 -7.59 9.24
CA GLN A 352 33.75 -7.41 9.27
C GLN A 352 34.38 -7.91 7.96
N ILE A 353 35.34 -7.15 7.44
CA ILE A 353 36.15 -7.51 6.29
C ILE A 353 37.60 -7.52 6.73
N ARG A 354 38.29 -8.63 6.49
CA ARG A 354 39.72 -8.79 6.79
C ARG A 354 40.48 -8.84 5.48
N ALA A 355 41.47 -7.97 5.33
CA ALA A 355 42.37 -7.97 4.17
C ALA A 355 43.83 -7.79 4.60
N SER A 356 44.74 -8.41 3.86
CA SER A 356 46.18 -8.21 4.06
C SER A 356 46.59 -6.83 3.51
N LYS A 357 47.39 -6.07 4.27
CA LYS A 357 47.84 -4.73 3.84
C LYS A 357 48.66 -4.76 2.55
N LEU A 358 49.43 -5.83 2.32
CA LEU A 358 50.18 -6.00 1.08
C LEU A 358 49.27 -6.15 -0.13
N LEU A 359 48.17 -6.89 0.02
CA LEU A 359 47.16 -7.07 -1.02
C LEU A 359 46.42 -5.76 -1.30
N VAL A 360 46.03 -5.02 -0.26
CA VAL A 360 45.37 -3.71 -0.41
C VAL A 360 46.27 -2.71 -1.14
N ASN A 361 47.56 -2.66 -0.79
CA ASN A 361 48.53 -1.80 -1.46
C ASN A 361 48.76 -2.20 -2.92
N GLN A 362 48.82 -3.50 -3.22
CA GLN A 362 48.94 -3.97 -4.61
C GLN A 362 47.69 -3.61 -5.43
N ILE A 363 46.49 -3.87 -4.91
CA ILE A 363 45.23 -3.53 -5.59
C ILE A 363 45.13 -2.02 -5.82
N THR A 364 45.48 -1.22 -4.83
CA THR A 364 45.40 0.24 -4.93
C THR A 364 46.42 0.77 -5.95
N ASN A 365 47.66 0.27 -5.93
CA ASN A 365 48.71 0.76 -6.83
C ASN A 365 48.57 0.21 -8.27
N GLU A 366 48.05 -1.00 -8.46
CA GLU A 366 47.97 -1.64 -9.78
C GLU A 366 46.63 -1.40 -10.47
N LEU A 367 45.52 -1.39 -9.71
CA LEU A 367 44.17 -1.26 -10.27
C LEU A 367 43.57 0.13 -10.05
N ASN A 368 44.21 0.98 -9.24
CA ASN A 368 43.69 2.30 -8.83
C ASN A 368 42.27 2.20 -8.22
N ILE A 369 41.98 1.07 -7.56
CA ILE A 369 40.68 0.80 -6.93
C ILE A 369 40.81 1.12 -5.44
N GLY A 370 39.96 2.03 -4.96
CA GLY A 370 39.80 2.25 -3.52
C GLY A 370 39.17 1.02 -2.86
N PHE A 371 39.97 0.23 -2.15
CA PHE A 371 39.54 -1.00 -1.49
C PHE A 371 38.37 -0.75 -0.53
N VAL A 372 38.45 0.29 0.31
CA VAL A 372 37.43 0.61 1.32
C VAL A 372 36.08 0.97 0.68
N GLY A 373 36.07 1.82 -0.34
CA GLY A 373 34.83 2.22 -1.02
C GLY A 373 34.15 1.05 -1.77
N THR A 374 34.95 0.20 -2.41
CA THR A 374 34.45 -0.99 -3.12
C THR A 374 33.89 -2.03 -2.15
N ALA A 375 34.60 -2.27 -1.04
CA ALA A 375 34.18 -3.18 0.01
C ALA A 375 32.86 -2.72 0.67
N LEU A 376 32.74 -1.42 0.97
CA LEU A 376 31.52 -0.81 1.48
C LEU A 376 30.35 -0.99 0.50
N SER A 377 30.57 -0.67 -0.78
CA SER A 377 29.55 -0.77 -1.82
C SER A 377 29.05 -2.20 -2.00
N LEU A 378 29.94 -3.20 -1.97
CA LEU A 378 29.57 -4.61 -2.12
C LEU A 378 28.72 -5.09 -0.94
N MET A 379 29.13 -4.76 0.28
CA MET A 379 28.40 -5.15 1.49
C MET A 379 27.05 -4.46 1.60
N GLN A 380 26.98 -3.16 1.27
CA GLN A 380 25.70 -2.44 1.18
C GLN A 380 24.76 -3.10 0.17
N GLY A 381 25.24 -3.43 -1.03
CA GLY A 381 24.44 -4.13 -2.04
C GLY A 381 23.89 -5.48 -1.58
N LYS A 382 24.72 -6.28 -0.89
CA LYS A 382 24.29 -7.57 -0.31
C LYS A 382 23.21 -7.38 0.76
N ILE A 383 23.40 -6.43 1.67
CA ILE A 383 22.45 -6.16 2.75
C ILE A 383 21.08 -5.73 2.20
N TYR A 384 21.05 -4.85 1.20
CA TYR A 384 19.78 -4.43 0.58
C TYR A 384 19.07 -5.58 -0.15
N LEU A 385 19.83 -6.46 -0.81
CA LEU A 385 19.27 -7.66 -1.44
C LEU A 385 18.68 -8.61 -0.39
N GLU A 386 19.40 -8.90 0.69
CA GLU A 386 18.94 -9.76 1.79
C GLU A 386 17.66 -9.22 2.43
N GLN A 387 17.58 -7.92 2.65
CA GLN A 387 16.37 -7.28 3.17
C GLN A 387 15.21 -7.41 2.21
N THR A 388 15.42 -7.15 0.92
CA THR A 388 14.36 -7.25 -0.08
C THR A 388 13.83 -8.68 -0.19
N VAL A 389 14.73 -9.67 -0.21
CA VAL A 389 14.39 -11.11 -0.26
C VAL A 389 13.62 -11.53 1.00
N ARG A 390 14.07 -11.10 2.19
CA ARG A 390 13.37 -11.37 3.46
C ARG A 390 11.95 -10.82 3.44
N LEU A 391 11.77 -9.57 3.02
CA LEU A 391 10.46 -8.91 3.00
C LEU A 391 9.48 -9.55 2.02
N LEU A 392 9.96 -10.00 0.85
CA LEU A 392 9.15 -10.80 -0.07
C LEU A 392 8.79 -12.16 0.53
N GLY A 393 9.70 -12.80 1.26
CA GLY A 393 9.40 -14.02 2.03
C GLY A 393 8.29 -13.81 3.08
N GLU A 394 8.41 -12.77 3.89
CA GLU A 394 7.40 -12.41 4.89
C GLU A 394 6.05 -12.02 4.25
N GLY A 395 6.07 -11.30 3.12
CA GLY A 395 4.88 -10.96 2.33
C GLY A 395 4.17 -12.18 1.78
N LYS A 396 4.92 -13.15 1.24
CA LYS A 396 4.41 -14.45 0.83
C LYS A 396 3.75 -15.19 2.00
N GLU A 397 4.42 -15.34 3.13
CA GLU A 397 3.86 -16.04 4.30
C GLU A 397 2.54 -15.40 4.75
N ARG A 398 2.46 -14.07 4.77
CA ARG A 398 1.22 -13.33 5.05
C ARG A 398 0.12 -13.64 4.04
N ALA A 399 0.43 -13.67 2.74
CA ALA A 399 -0.54 -14.04 1.72
C ALA A 399 -1.08 -15.47 1.90
N GLN A 400 -0.21 -16.41 2.31
CA GLN A 400 -0.59 -17.80 2.58
C GLN A 400 -1.46 -17.93 3.83
N TYR A 401 -1.11 -17.24 4.91
CA TYR A 401 -1.88 -17.30 6.17
C TYR A 401 -3.24 -16.62 6.08
N ASN A 402 -3.42 -15.68 5.15
CA ASN A 402 -4.67 -14.98 4.92
C ASN A 402 -5.52 -15.59 3.78
N ASP A 403 -5.22 -16.82 3.34
CA ASP A 403 -5.93 -17.55 2.27
C ASP A 403 -6.01 -16.77 0.94
N ARG A 404 -5.02 -15.91 0.64
CA ARG A 404 -4.93 -15.14 -0.62
C ARG A 404 -4.16 -15.88 -1.71
N GLU A 405 -4.34 -17.20 -1.77
CA GLU A 405 -3.75 -18.06 -2.80
C GLU A 405 -4.72 -18.26 -3.97
N PHE A 406 -4.31 -17.81 -5.15
CA PHE A 406 -5.04 -18.01 -6.40
C PHE A 406 -4.36 -19.11 -7.22
N THR A 407 -5.01 -20.25 -7.36
CA THR A 407 -4.47 -21.37 -8.17
C THR A 407 -5.03 -21.32 -9.58
N PHE A 408 -4.14 -21.18 -10.55
CA PHE A 408 -4.42 -21.34 -11.98
C PHE A 408 -4.00 -22.73 -12.43
N ASP A 409 -4.96 -23.53 -12.90
CA ASP A 409 -4.68 -24.84 -13.48
C ASP A 409 -4.67 -24.76 -15.01
N ALA A 410 -3.52 -25.03 -15.61
CA ALA A 410 -3.32 -25.07 -17.05
C ALA A 410 -3.68 -26.44 -17.70
N SER A 411 -4.24 -27.39 -16.93
CA SER A 411 -4.62 -28.72 -17.43
C SER A 411 -5.74 -28.68 -18.48
N ARG A 412 -5.65 -29.60 -19.46
CA ARG A 412 -6.59 -29.73 -20.59
C ARG A 412 -7.47 -30.98 -20.42
N GLY A 413 -8.80 -30.88 -20.57
CA GLY A 413 -9.72 -32.03 -20.63
C GLY A 413 -10.51 -32.30 -19.34
N VAL A 414 -11.29 -33.40 -19.29
CA VAL A 414 -12.50 -33.65 -18.46
C VAL A 414 -12.44 -33.35 -16.93
N ALA A 415 -11.26 -33.17 -16.33
CA ALA A 415 -11.10 -32.74 -14.94
C ALA A 415 -10.54 -31.30 -14.76
N GLY A 416 -10.17 -30.63 -15.86
CA GLY A 416 -9.66 -29.26 -15.92
C GLY A 416 -10.70 -28.29 -16.47
N ASN A 417 -10.82 -27.12 -15.85
CA ASN A 417 -11.80 -26.08 -16.17
C ASN A 417 -11.57 -25.36 -17.52
N LEU A 418 -10.60 -25.80 -18.33
CA LEU A 418 -10.26 -25.21 -19.62
C LEU A 418 -10.78 -26.07 -20.78
N ALA A 419 -11.72 -25.51 -21.55
CA ALA A 419 -12.23 -26.12 -22.77
C ALA A 419 -11.12 -26.25 -23.83
N ALA A 420 -11.22 -27.26 -24.70
CA ALA A 420 -10.28 -27.57 -25.79
C ALA A 420 -10.14 -26.50 -26.90
N ALA A 421 -10.54 -25.25 -26.63
CA ALA A 421 -10.55 -24.12 -27.55
C ALA A 421 -9.30 -23.22 -27.47
N TYR A 422 -8.46 -23.37 -26.44
CA TYR A 422 -7.27 -22.54 -26.23
C TYR A 422 -6.00 -23.25 -26.72
N ASN A 423 -5.66 -23.04 -28.00
CA ASN A 423 -4.59 -23.77 -28.69
C ASN A 423 -3.22 -23.09 -28.63
N THR A 424 -3.15 -21.79 -28.33
CA THR A 424 -1.91 -21.02 -28.31
C THR A 424 -1.49 -20.68 -26.89
N SER A 425 -0.19 -20.67 -26.58
CA SER A 425 0.32 -20.23 -25.27
C SER A 425 -0.20 -18.84 -24.88
N GLY A 426 -0.41 -17.94 -25.84
CA GLY A 426 -0.99 -16.61 -25.60
C GLY A 426 -2.44 -16.63 -25.08
N ASP A 427 -3.26 -17.61 -25.46
CA ASP A 427 -4.64 -17.73 -24.99
C ASP A 427 -4.69 -18.26 -23.54
N LEU A 428 -3.79 -19.18 -23.20
CA LEU A 428 -3.61 -19.71 -21.85
C LEU A 428 -3.18 -18.60 -20.87
N PHE A 429 -2.35 -17.67 -21.35
CA PHE A 429 -2.00 -16.47 -20.60
C PHE A 429 -3.15 -15.47 -20.47
N GLY A 430 -4.05 -15.37 -21.46
CA GLY A 430 -5.27 -14.60 -21.35
C GLY A 430 -6.18 -15.06 -20.19
N GLU A 431 -6.17 -16.36 -19.89
CA GLU A 431 -6.85 -16.93 -18.72
C GLU A 431 -6.11 -16.65 -17.41
N LEU A 432 -4.77 -16.74 -17.39
CA LEU A 432 -3.96 -16.35 -16.22
C LEU A 432 -4.21 -14.89 -15.81
N MET A 433 -4.38 -13.98 -16.79
CA MET A 433 -4.71 -12.57 -16.53
C MET A 433 -5.99 -12.39 -15.73
N LYS A 434 -6.99 -13.29 -15.85
CA LYS A 434 -8.22 -13.21 -15.06
C LYS A 434 -7.94 -13.43 -13.57
N TYR A 435 -7.03 -14.34 -13.23
CA TYR A 435 -6.63 -14.60 -11.85
C TYR A 435 -5.77 -13.46 -11.30
N ILE A 436 -4.90 -12.87 -12.12
CA ILE A 436 -4.13 -11.67 -11.76
C ILE A 436 -5.09 -10.51 -11.46
N GLU A 437 -6.08 -10.25 -12.32
CA GLU A 437 -7.08 -9.19 -12.08
C GLU A 437 -7.96 -9.46 -10.84
N ALA A 438 -8.35 -10.71 -10.60
CA ALA A 438 -9.07 -11.09 -9.38
C ALA A 438 -8.23 -10.80 -8.12
N ALA A 439 -6.93 -11.13 -8.15
CA ALA A 439 -6.00 -10.85 -7.06
C ALA A 439 -5.82 -9.33 -6.83
N LYS A 440 -5.72 -8.53 -7.90
CA LYS A 440 -5.65 -7.06 -7.81
C LYS A 440 -6.89 -6.47 -7.15
N ILE A 441 -8.08 -6.94 -7.53
CA ILE A 441 -9.35 -6.48 -6.94
C ILE A 441 -9.37 -6.81 -5.44
N GLY A 442 -8.92 -8.01 -5.05
CA GLY A 442 -8.78 -8.39 -3.64
C GLY A 442 -7.86 -7.44 -2.87
N ILE A 443 -6.65 -7.20 -3.39
CA ILE A 443 -5.67 -6.29 -2.77
C ILE A 443 -6.26 -4.88 -2.62
N VAL A 444 -6.95 -4.34 -3.64
CA VAL A 444 -7.53 -2.99 -3.59
C VAL A 444 -8.69 -2.89 -2.61
N GLN A 445 -9.50 -3.94 -2.48
CA GLN A 445 -10.59 -3.99 -1.52
C GLN A 445 -10.06 -4.03 -0.09
N ASP A 446 -9.04 -4.84 0.17
CA ASP A 446 -8.42 -4.99 1.49
C ASP A 446 -7.63 -3.74 1.88
N SER A 447 -6.90 -3.14 0.93
CA SER A 447 -6.21 -1.86 1.12
C SER A 447 -7.15 -0.65 1.08
N GLY A 448 -8.44 -0.85 0.80
CA GLY A 448 -9.48 0.16 0.63
C GLY A 448 -9.10 1.31 -0.31
N GLY A 449 -8.51 0.97 -1.46
CA GLY A 449 -8.20 1.94 -2.52
C GLY A 449 -6.88 2.71 -2.38
N ALA A 450 -6.00 2.31 -1.47
CA ALA A 450 -4.71 2.99 -1.27
C ALA A 450 -3.63 2.61 -2.30
N THR A 451 -3.83 1.51 -3.00
CA THR A 451 -2.93 0.93 -4.01
C THR A 451 -3.11 1.63 -5.36
N VAL A 452 -2.01 2.13 -5.95
CA VAL A 452 -1.98 2.86 -7.24
C VAL A 452 -1.34 2.04 -8.36
N GLY A 453 -0.45 1.11 -8.01
CA GLY A 453 0.23 0.25 -8.98
C GLY A 453 0.40 -1.17 -8.47
N PHE A 454 0.83 -2.08 -9.34
CA PHE A 454 1.10 -3.46 -9.00
C PHE A 454 2.43 -3.93 -9.58
N ASP A 455 3.14 -4.71 -8.79
CA ASP A 455 4.40 -5.34 -9.14
C ASP A 455 4.26 -6.85 -8.96
N LEU A 456 4.55 -7.62 -10.02
CA LEU A 456 4.49 -9.08 -10.04
C LEU A 456 5.91 -9.65 -10.03
N TYR A 457 6.26 -10.39 -9.00
CA TYR A 457 7.53 -11.10 -8.86
C TYR A 457 7.41 -12.53 -9.38
N VAL A 458 8.34 -12.90 -10.26
CA VAL A 458 8.35 -14.18 -10.95
C VAL A 458 9.72 -14.84 -10.85
N GLY A 459 9.74 -16.17 -10.72
CA GLY A 459 10.96 -16.98 -10.70
C GLY A 459 11.63 -17.14 -12.08
N ASP A 460 12.69 -17.93 -12.13
CA ASP A 460 13.50 -18.18 -13.32
C ASP A 460 12.69 -18.81 -14.47
N SER A 461 11.87 -19.81 -14.14
CA SER A 461 11.06 -20.53 -15.12
C SER A 461 9.92 -19.67 -15.63
N ALA A 462 9.22 -18.99 -14.71
CA ALA A 462 8.16 -18.06 -15.02
C ALA A 462 8.64 -16.92 -15.93
N LYS A 463 9.82 -16.34 -15.67
CA LYS A 463 10.44 -15.32 -16.52
C LYS A 463 10.56 -15.74 -17.98
N VAL A 464 10.99 -16.98 -18.24
CA VAL A 464 11.12 -17.50 -19.62
C VAL A 464 9.77 -17.46 -20.33
N PHE A 465 8.69 -17.81 -19.63
CA PHE A 465 7.35 -17.74 -20.21
C PHE A 465 6.89 -16.29 -20.46
N PHE A 466 7.08 -15.37 -19.50
CA PHE A 466 6.72 -13.96 -19.68
C PHE A 466 7.52 -13.30 -20.82
N ALA A 467 8.80 -13.64 -20.97
CA ALA A 467 9.63 -13.14 -22.06
C ALA A 467 9.11 -13.54 -23.46
N GLN A 468 8.41 -14.67 -23.58
CA GLN A 468 7.83 -15.17 -24.84
C GLN A 468 6.45 -14.59 -25.16
N LEU A 469 5.88 -13.75 -24.30
CA LEU A 469 4.57 -13.13 -24.56
C LEU A 469 4.59 -12.23 -25.80
N SER A 470 3.48 -12.14 -26.52
CA SER A 470 3.35 -11.21 -27.64
C SER A 470 3.37 -9.75 -27.16
N ALA A 471 3.76 -8.84 -28.04
CA ALA A 471 3.78 -7.40 -27.75
C ALA A 471 2.39 -6.83 -27.38
N ASP A 472 1.30 -7.52 -27.76
CA ASP A 472 -0.07 -7.18 -27.36
C ASP A 472 -0.32 -7.38 -25.86
N LYS A 473 0.30 -8.40 -25.25
CA LYS A 473 0.14 -8.73 -23.82
C LYS A 473 1.21 -8.09 -22.94
N MET A 474 2.39 -7.88 -23.50
CA MET A 474 3.53 -7.26 -22.84
C MET A 474 4.15 -6.20 -23.76
N PRO A 475 3.59 -4.99 -23.79
CA PRO A 475 4.01 -3.93 -24.73
C PRO A 475 5.41 -3.42 -24.45
N VAL A 476 5.85 -3.41 -23.19
CA VAL A 476 7.20 -2.97 -22.81
C VAL A 476 7.99 -4.19 -22.36
N LYS A 477 9.08 -4.50 -23.07
CA LYS A 477 10.06 -5.51 -22.67
C LYS A 477 11.41 -4.82 -22.49
N THR A 478 12.05 -5.02 -21.35
CA THR A 478 13.35 -4.40 -21.03
C THR A 478 14.52 -5.20 -21.60
N GLY A 479 14.33 -6.50 -21.84
CA GLY A 479 15.40 -7.40 -22.29
C GLY A 479 16.48 -7.64 -21.23
N ALA A 480 16.30 -7.16 -20.01
CA ALA A 480 17.27 -7.29 -18.93
C ALA A 480 17.38 -8.75 -18.45
N THR A 481 18.60 -9.24 -18.32
CA THR A 481 18.88 -10.58 -17.78
C THR A 481 19.52 -10.42 -16.40
N ALA A 482 18.78 -10.76 -15.34
CA ALA A 482 19.32 -10.80 -13.99
C ALA A 482 20.20 -12.02 -13.75
N GLY A 483 21.29 -11.81 -13.00
CA GLY A 483 22.02 -12.86 -12.30
C GLY A 483 21.50 -13.07 -10.88
N HIS A 484 22.12 -13.99 -10.12
CA HIS A 484 21.69 -14.38 -8.78
C HIS A 484 21.66 -13.24 -7.73
N GLY A 485 22.38 -12.14 -7.97
CA GLY A 485 22.51 -11.03 -7.03
C GLY A 485 21.66 -9.80 -7.34
N GLN A 486 20.72 -9.87 -8.30
CA GLN A 486 19.96 -8.70 -8.77
C GLN A 486 18.50 -9.04 -9.04
N ILE A 487 17.62 -8.11 -8.69
CA ILE A 487 16.20 -8.11 -9.06
C ILE A 487 16.04 -7.10 -10.19
N VAL A 488 15.51 -7.53 -11.33
CA VAL A 488 15.35 -6.67 -12.52
C VAL A 488 13.94 -6.76 -13.08
N ARG A 489 13.43 -5.65 -13.60
CA ARG A 489 12.18 -5.62 -14.34
C ARG A 489 12.39 -6.28 -15.70
N ILE A 490 11.56 -7.27 -16.03
CA ILE A 490 11.53 -7.95 -17.35
C ILE A 490 10.65 -7.14 -18.32
N GLY A 491 9.65 -6.43 -17.79
CA GLY A 491 8.85 -5.46 -18.52
C GLY A 491 7.50 -5.19 -17.88
N THR A 492 6.54 -4.76 -18.68
CA THR A 492 5.23 -4.26 -18.20
C THR A 492 4.12 -4.91 -19.01
N LEU A 493 3.14 -5.45 -18.30
CA LEU A 493 1.93 -6.01 -18.88
C LEU A 493 1.03 -4.89 -19.43
N ALA A 494 0.12 -5.24 -20.33
CA ALA A 494 -0.79 -4.28 -20.98
C ALA A 494 -1.72 -3.52 -20.01
N ASP A 495 -1.93 -4.07 -18.81
CA ASP A 495 -2.70 -3.49 -17.72
C ASP A 495 -1.89 -2.49 -16.85
N GLY A 496 -0.61 -2.28 -17.16
CA GLY A 496 0.30 -1.41 -16.41
C GLY A 496 1.03 -2.09 -15.23
N THR A 497 0.86 -3.39 -15.03
CA THR A 497 1.57 -4.16 -13.97
C THR A 497 3.01 -4.45 -14.38
N ASN A 498 3.94 -4.17 -13.49
CA ASN A 498 5.37 -4.40 -13.75
C ASN A 498 5.73 -5.83 -13.38
N VAL A 499 6.53 -6.49 -14.20
CA VAL A 499 6.98 -7.86 -13.94
C VAL A 499 8.46 -7.85 -13.59
N TYR A 500 8.79 -8.31 -12.39
CA TYR A 500 10.15 -8.40 -11.85
C TYR A 500 10.62 -9.85 -11.80
N HIS A 501 11.88 -10.05 -12.18
CA HIS A 501 12.57 -11.32 -11.99
C HIS A 501 13.18 -11.38 -10.60
N LEU A 502 12.81 -12.40 -9.83
CA LEU A 502 13.49 -12.80 -8.61
C LEU A 502 14.21 -14.13 -8.88
N PRO A 503 15.53 -14.22 -8.67
CA PRO A 503 16.24 -15.48 -8.86
C PRO A 503 15.68 -16.60 -7.98
N THR A 504 15.40 -17.77 -8.56
CA THR A 504 14.84 -18.91 -7.80
C THR A 504 15.80 -19.37 -6.69
N SER A 505 17.10 -19.07 -6.82
CA SER A 505 18.12 -19.28 -5.78
C SER A 505 17.85 -18.53 -4.47
N ALA A 506 17.01 -17.49 -4.48
CA ALA A 506 16.62 -16.75 -3.28
C ALA A 506 15.66 -17.54 -2.37
N GLY A 507 15.04 -18.62 -2.86
CA GLY A 507 14.19 -19.51 -2.07
C GLY A 507 12.79 -18.97 -1.72
N VAL A 508 12.45 -17.75 -2.14
CA VAL A 508 11.15 -17.12 -1.85
C VAL A 508 10.03 -17.73 -2.68
N LEU A 509 10.22 -17.86 -3.99
CA LEU A 509 9.24 -18.45 -4.92
C LEU A 509 9.63 -19.90 -5.21
N VAL A 510 8.67 -20.82 -5.02
CA VAL A 510 8.90 -22.23 -5.30
C VAL A 510 8.54 -22.52 -6.76
N GLU A 511 9.51 -23.06 -7.51
CA GLU A 511 9.30 -23.55 -8.86
C GLU A 511 9.61 -25.05 -8.92
N SER A 512 8.76 -25.79 -9.65
CA SER A 512 8.96 -27.18 -10.05
C SER A 512 8.78 -27.31 -11.57
N ASP A 513 8.99 -28.50 -12.13
CA ASP A 513 8.98 -28.73 -13.59
C ASP A 513 7.70 -28.26 -14.32
N GLN A 514 6.55 -28.24 -13.63
CA GLN A 514 5.26 -27.83 -14.19
C GLN A 514 4.48 -26.87 -13.29
N THR A 515 5.09 -26.41 -12.19
CA THR A 515 4.45 -25.48 -11.28
C THR A 515 5.36 -24.30 -11.02
N PHE A 516 4.85 -23.08 -11.10
CA PHE A 516 5.59 -21.91 -10.64
C PHE A 516 4.71 -20.99 -9.81
N GLU A 517 5.30 -20.46 -8.76
CA GLU A 517 4.71 -19.45 -7.89
C GLU A 517 5.07 -18.05 -8.38
N MET A 518 4.13 -17.13 -8.25
CA MET A 518 4.33 -15.70 -8.51
C MET A 518 3.70 -14.90 -7.38
N GLU A 519 4.37 -13.85 -6.96
CA GLU A 519 3.90 -12.98 -5.88
C GLU A 519 3.50 -11.63 -6.45
N LEU A 520 2.24 -11.24 -6.23
CA LEU A 520 1.70 -9.95 -6.61
C LEU A 520 1.72 -9.01 -5.41
N VAL A 521 2.34 -7.85 -5.58
CA VAL A 521 2.51 -6.82 -4.55
C VAL A 521 1.83 -5.53 -5.00
N GLY A 522 1.01 -4.94 -4.14
CA GLY A 522 0.44 -3.61 -4.34
C GLY A 522 1.45 -2.51 -4.04
N ARG A 523 1.47 -1.44 -4.84
CA ARG A 523 2.24 -0.23 -4.61
C ARG A 523 1.35 0.90 -4.15
N GLY A 524 1.64 1.48 -2.98
CA GLY A 524 0.92 2.61 -2.41
C GLY A 524 1.18 3.93 -3.16
N SER A 525 0.24 4.87 -3.05
CA SER A 525 0.41 6.27 -3.51
C SER A 525 1.43 7.06 -2.70
N GLU A 526 1.53 6.75 -1.41
CA GLU A 526 2.35 7.44 -0.43
C GLU A 526 3.25 6.42 0.28
N PRO A 527 4.44 6.81 0.77
CA PRO A 527 5.34 5.90 1.48
C PRO A 527 4.65 5.13 2.62
N VAL A 528 3.82 5.81 3.40
CA VAL A 528 3.09 5.23 4.56
C VAL A 528 2.02 4.20 4.15
N ARG A 529 1.52 4.26 2.92
CA ARG A 529 0.46 3.36 2.41
C ARG A 529 1.01 2.15 1.66
N ASN A 530 2.33 2.06 1.54
CA ASN A 530 2.99 0.96 0.86
C ASN A 530 3.04 -0.27 1.80
N PRO A 531 2.99 -1.51 1.29
CA PRO A 531 3.09 -2.69 2.14
C PRO A 531 4.44 -2.85 2.83
N LEU A 532 5.51 -2.34 2.21
CA LEU A 532 6.85 -2.37 2.78
C LEU A 532 7.34 -0.94 2.99
N VAL A 533 7.76 -0.68 4.21
CA VAL A 533 8.27 0.62 4.66
C VAL A 533 9.63 0.43 5.29
N GLY A 534 10.50 1.42 5.09
CA GLY A 534 11.83 1.40 5.66
C GLY A 534 12.35 2.79 5.95
N PHE A 535 13.33 2.87 6.83
CA PHE A 535 14.11 4.08 7.06
C PHE A 535 15.52 3.70 7.48
N ILE A 536 16.45 4.63 7.29
CA ILE A 536 17.84 4.45 7.68
C ILE A 536 18.09 5.38 8.87
N GLU A 537 18.40 4.81 10.03
CA GLU A 537 18.85 5.57 11.20
C GLU A 537 20.32 5.96 11.01
N MET A 538 21.14 4.95 10.73
CA MET A 538 22.57 5.07 10.55
C MET A 538 23.00 4.30 9.31
N PRO A 539 23.48 4.99 8.25
CA PRO A 539 24.08 4.30 7.13
C PRO A 539 25.31 3.51 7.60
N LEU A 540 25.70 2.47 6.86
CA LEU A 540 26.89 1.67 7.16
C LEU A 540 28.15 2.55 7.18
N THR A 541 28.71 2.76 8.37
CA THR A 541 29.96 3.46 8.59
C THR A 541 31.11 2.46 8.63
N VAL A 542 32.24 2.83 8.05
CA VAL A 542 33.49 2.07 8.14
C VAL A 542 34.27 2.51 9.37
N SER A 543 34.68 1.55 10.20
CA SER A 543 35.69 1.74 11.22
C SER A 543 36.86 0.81 10.89
N GLU A 544 38.05 1.37 10.70
CA GLU A 544 39.26 0.59 10.49
C GLU A 544 39.94 0.31 11.82
N ALA A 545 40.26 -0.96 12.05
CA ALA A 545 41.08 -1.40 13.15
C ALA A 545 42.25 -2.23 12.61
N THR A 546 43.44 -2.03 13.18
CA THR A 546 44.63 -2.84 12.85
C THR A 546 45.06 -3.65 14.07
N PRO A 547 44.34 -4.73 14.43
CA PRO A 547 44.70 -5.57 15.57
C PRO A 547 46.01 -6.34 15.34
N ASP A 548 46.42 -6.56 14.09
CA ASP A 548 47.74 -7.06 13.70
C ASP A 548 48.36 -6.10 12.66
N PRO A 549 49.64 -5.73 12.77
CA PRO A 549 50.30 -4.87 11.78
C PRO A 549 50.25 -5.40 10.33
N ARG A 550 50.04 -6.70 10.11
CA ARG A 550 49.98 -7.35 8.79
C ARG A 550 48.59 -7.32 8.13
N GLU A 551 47.55 -7.05 8.92
CA GLU A 551 46.16 -7.11 8.49
C GLU A 551 45.46 -5.77 8.73
N SER A 552 44.59 -5.39 7.80
CA SER A 552 43.60 -4.34 8.02
C SER A 552 42.24 -5.02 8.23
N LEU A 553 41.57 -4.65 9.32
CA LEU A 553 40.22 -5.10 9.63
C LEU A 553 39.28 -3.90 9.49
N LEU A 554 38.34 -4.01 8.56
CA LEU A 554 37.28 -3.03 8.36
C LEU A 554 36.02 -3.56 9.03
N ALA A 555 35.58 -2.92 10.10
CA ALA A 555 34.28 -3.13 10.70
C ALA A 555 33.25 -2.19 10.03
N LEU A 556 32.16 -2.74 9.53
CA LEU A 556 31.02 -1.98 9.03
C LEU A 556 29.90 -2.07 10.05
N ILE A 557 29.47 -0.92 10.56
CA ILE A 557 28.39 -0.80 11.54
C ILE A 557 27.32 0.12 10.95
N GLY A 558 26.07 -0.30 10.98
CA GLY A 558 24.92 0.49 10.54
C GLY A 558 23.68 0.14 11.34
N SER A 559 22.62 0.92 11.17
CA SER A 559 21.30 0.65 11.73
C SER A 559 20.23 1.12 10.76
N GLN A 560 19.33 0.21 10.38
CA GLN A 560 18.23 0.51 9.47
C GLN A 560 17.03 -0.36 9.77
N ALA A 561 15.85 0.17 9.47
CA ALA A 561 14.59 -0.58 9.50
C ALA A 561 14.10 -0.77 8.07
N ALA A 562 13.72 -1.99 7.73
CA ALA A 562 12.92 -2.27 6.54
C ALA A 562 12.01 -3.43 6.94
N GLU A 563 10.72 -3.14 7.10
CA GLU A 563 9.75 -4.08 7.65
C GLU A 563 8.46 -4.06 6.84
N LEU A 564 7.66 -5.10 7.04
CA LEU A 564 6.26 -5.07 6.68
C LEU A 564 5.59 -3.88 7.38
N ASN A 565 4.67 -3.21 6.70
CA ASN A 565 3.98 -2.07 7.27
C ASN A 565 3.33 -2.46 8.61
N PRO A 566 3.60 -1.77 9.72
CA PRO A 566 3.01 -2.15 11.00
C PRO A 566 1.49 -1.92 11.02
N LEU A 567 0.95 -1.14 10.07
CA LEU A 567 -0.47 -1.02 9.85
C LEU A 567 -0.98 -2.23 9.03
N ASP A 568 -1.70 -3.13 9.69
CA ASP A 568 -2.20 -4.40 9.12
C ASP A 568 -2.89 -4.23 7.75
N ARG A 569 -3.69 -3.17 7.58
CA ARG A 569 -4.37 -2.87 6.30
C ARG A 569 -3.41 -2.71 5.14
N TYR A 570 -2.30 -2.02 5.35
CA TYR A 570 -1.35 -1.74 4.29
C TYR A 570 -0.37 -2.90 4.11
N ALA A 571 -0.04 -3.62 5.19
CA ALA A 571 0.70 -4.87 5.14
C ALA A 571 0.03 -5.94 4.28
N ASP A 572 -1.30 -5.92 4.18
CA ASP A 572 -2.09 -6.93 3.51
C ASP A 572 -2.09 -6.87 1.96
N GLN A 573 -1.24 -6.05 1.35
CA GLN A 573 -1.22 -5.85 -0.10
C GLN A 573 -0.43 -6.93 -0.89
N PHE A 574 -0.46 -8.18 -0.42
CA PHE A 574 0.19 -9.33 -1.07
C PHE A 574 -0.83 -10.37 -1.50
N ALA A 575 -0.62 -10.96 -2.68
CA ALA A 575 -1.35 -12.13 -3.15
C ALA A 575 -0.40 -13.13 -3.81
N LEU A 576 -0.62 -14.42 -3.56
CA LEU A 576 0.18 -15.50 -4.14
C LEU A 576 -0.59 -16.17 -5.27
N LEU A 577 0.02 -16.23 -6.45
CA LEU A 577 -0.51 -16.90 -7.63
C LEU A 577 0.27 -18.18 -7.88
N LYS A 578 -0.43 -19.32 -7.90
CA LYS A 578 0.14 -20.63 -8.20
C LYS A 578 -0.30 -21.09 -9.57
N ALA A 579 0.60 -21.17 -10.53
CA ALA A 579 0.32 -21.79 -11.82
C ALA A 579 0.72 -23.26 -11.78
N ILE A 580 -0.20 -24.18 -12.05
CA ILE A 580 0.05 -25.63 -12.11
C ILE A 580 -0.17 -26.17 -13.54
N ASN A 581 0.47 -27.29 -13.86
CA ASN A 581 0.40 -27.98 -15.16
C ASN A 581 0.91 -27.15 -16.35
N MET A 582 1.90 -26.30 -16.12
CA MET A 582 2.52 -25.48 -17.16
C MET A 582 3.42 -26.32 -18.09
N PRO A 583 3.66 -25.86 -19.34
CA PRO A 583 4.55 -26.56 -20.28
C PRO A 583 5.95 -26.76 -19.67
N ARG A 584 6.59 -27.91 -19.92
CA ARG A 584 7.93 -28.19 -19.36
C ARG A 584 9.00 -27.40 -20.11
N LEU A 585 9.94 -26.79 -19.38
CA LEU A 585 11.12 -26.12 -19.94
C LEU A 585 12.36 -27.04 -20.02
N LYS A 586 12.43 -28.05 -19.15
CA LYS A 586 13.50 -29.05 -19.12
C LYS A 586 12.86 -30.45 -19.17
N SER A 587 13.46 -31.35 -19.96
CA SER A 587 13.01 -32.72 -20.17
C SER A 587 13.53 -33.67 -19.11
#